data_AF-A0A925KVU4-F1
#
_entry.id   AF-A0A925KVU4-F1
#
_cell.length_a   1.000
_cell.length_b   1.000
_cell.length_c   1.000
_cell.angle_alpha   90.00
_cell.angle_beta   90.00
_cell.angle_gamma   90.00
#
_symmetry.space_group_name_H-M   'P 1'
#
loop_
_entity.id
_entity.type
_entity.pdbx_description
1 polymer ?
#
loop_
_entity_poly.entity_id
_entity_poly.type
_entity_poly.pdbx_seq_one_letter_code
_entity_poly.pdbx_strand_id
1 'polypeptide(L)'
;MDRAKPHQEDVAELLQGVWQERSALLRYVCTDMWRPYLDVVAEAAGQALNILDRFHIMVHMNKAIDKVRATEVRELKAKGQQPVLTNSRWCLLKRAENLTEKQAVRLQELVAINLKTVRAYLLKEVFQQFWQYKSPA
;
A
#
# COMPACT_ATOMS: atom_id res chain seq x y z
N MET A 1 4.77 -0.64 14.41
CA MET A 1 3.90 -0.01 15.42
C MET A 1 2.48 -0.31 14.97
N ASP A 2 1.93 -1.42 15.48
CA ASP A 2 0.55 -1.83 15.17
C ASP A 2 -0.34 -0.97 16.06
N ARG A 3 -0.95 0.08 15.50
CA ARG A 3 -1.96 0.83 16.26
C ARG A 3 -3.20 -0.06 16.27
N ALA A 4 -3.66 -0.45 17.45
CA ALA A 4 -4.94 -1.13 17.60
C ALA A 4 -6.01 -0.30 16.88
N LYS A 5 -6.76 -0.93 15.97
CA LYS A 5 -7.85 -0.22 15.30
C LYS A 5 -8.96 0.01 16.33
N PRO A 6 -9.46 1.24 16.48
CA PRO A 6 -10.63 1.50 17.33
C PRO A 6 -11.82 0.65 16.83
N HIS A 7 -12.74 0.31 17.72
CA HIS A 7 -13.95 -0.40 17.32
C HIS A 7 -14.83 0.52 16.45
N GLN A 8 -15.61 -0.08 15.55
CA GLN A 8 -16.51 0.66 14.66
C GLN A 8 -17.46 1.58 15.43
N GLU A 9 -17.92 1.12 16.60
CA GLU A 9 -18.82 1.83 17.50
C GLU A 9 -18.17 3.11 18.04
N ASP A 10 -16.89 3.09 18.42
CA ASP A 10 -16.17 4.26 18.96
C ASP A 10 -16.11 5.43 17.96
N VAL A 11 -15.95 5.10 16.67
CA VAL A 11 -15.80 6.09 15.60
C VAL A 11 -17.15 6.66 15.20
N ALA A 12 -18.17 5.80 15.13
CA ALA A 12 -19.54 6.20 14.91
C ALA A 12 -20.03 7.11 16.03
N GLU A 13 -19.78 6.76 17.29
CA GLU A 13 -20.17 7.55 18.47
C GLU A 13 -19.48 8.92 18.47
N LEU A 14 -18.20 8.99 18.11
CA LEU A 14 -17.48 10.26 17.99
C LEU A 14 -18.09 11.17 16.91
N LEU A 15 -18.49 10.61 15.77
CA LEU A 15 -19.03 11.38 14.65
C LEU A 15 -20.52 11.73 14.81
N GLN A 16 -21.31 10.85 15.44
CA GLN A 16 -22.71 11.08 15.78
C GLN A 16 -22.89 11.97 17.02
N GLY A 17 -21.87 12.14 17.86
CA GLY A 17 -21.91 13.04 19.01
C GLY A 17 -21.54 14.48 18.66
N VAL A 18 -20.43 14.96 19.24
CA VAL A 18 -19.94 16.35 19.23
C VAL A 18 -19.68 16.94 17.82
N TRP A 19 -19.73 16.09 16.79
CA TRP A 19 -19.28 16.43 15.45
C TRP A 19 -20.38 16.46 14.38
N GLN A 20 -21.66 16.23 14.69
CA GLN A 20 -22.74 16.24 13.68
C GLN A 20 -22.80 17.53 12.85
N GLU A 21 -22.78 18.69 13.48
CA GLU A 21 -22.82 19.97 12.75
C GLU A 21 -21.51 20.23 11.98
N ARG A 22 -20.38 19.73 12.51
CA ARG A 22 -19.05 19.91 11.91
C ARG A 22 -18.80 18.96 10.75
N SER A 23 -19.35 17.74 10.81
CA SER A 23 -19.20 16.73 9.78
C SER A 23 -19.90 17.16 8.51
N ALA A 24 -21.04 17.86 8.59
CA ALA A 24 -21.73 18.48 7.47
C ALA A 24 -20.88 19.54 6.73
N LEU A 25 -19.93 20.18 7.41
CA LEU A 25 -19.03 21.17 6.81
C LEU A 25 -17.80 20.55 6.13
N LEU A 26 -17.57 19.24 6.30
CA LEU A 26 -16.45 18.56 5.69
C LEU A 26 -16.62 18.49 4.18
N ARG A 27 -15.58 18.91 3.45
CA ARG A 27 -15.47 18.77 2.00
C ARG A 27 -14.61 17.57 1.61
N TYR A 28 -13.65 17.20 2.45
CA TYR A 28 -12.70 16.12 2.21
C TYR A 28 -12.47 15.35 3.50
N VAL A 29 -12.41 14.03 3.41
CA VAL A 29 -12.03 13.14 4.51
C VAL A 29 -10.93 12.21 4.00
N CYS A 30 -9.90 11.97 4.80
CA CYS A 30 -8.86 11.00 4.47
C CYS A 30 -8.99 9.81 5.42
N THR A 31 -9.30 8.62 4.90
CA THR A 31 -9.42 7.40 5.72
C THR A 31 -8.47 6.30 5.27
N ASP A 32 -8.26 5.32 6.15
CA ASP A 32 -7.76 4.03 5.70
C ASP A 32 -8.86 3.28 4.87
N MET A 33 -8.50 2.13 4.29
CA MET A 33 -9.41 1.32 3.45
C MET A 33 -10.29 0.34 4.23
N TRP A 34 -10.33 0.43 5.56
CA TRP A 34 -11.11 -0.45 6.41
C TRP A 34 -12.59 -0.13 6.30
N ARG A 35 -13.37 -1.17 6.02
CA ARG A 35 -14.78 -1.03 5.69
C ARG A 35 -15.59 -0.24 6.74
N PRO A 36 -15.42 -0.47 8.06
CA PRO A 36 -16.07 0.33 9.10
C PRO A 36 -15.85 1.85 8.99
N TYR A 37 -14.64 2.32 8.67
CA TYR A 37 -14.45 3.76 8.50
C TYR A 37 -15.16 4.30 7.27
N LEU A 38 -15.19 3.53 6.18
CA LEU A 38 -15.91 3.93 4.98
C LEU A 38 -17.41 4.04 5.25
N ASP A 39 -17.97 3.08 5.98
CA ASP A 39 -19.38 3.07 6.34
C ASP A 39 -19.73 4.26 7.26
N VAL A 40 -18.91 4.51 8.29
CA VAL A 40 -19.12 5.64 9.21
C VAL A 40 -18.98 7.00 8.50
N VAL A 41 -17.99 7.16 7.61
CA VAL A 41 -17.84 8.40 6.83
C VAL A 41 -18.99 8.59 5.86
N ALA A 42 -19.47 7.52 5.23
CA ALA A 42 -20.63 7.60 4.35
C ALA A 42 -21.90 8.04 5.10
N GLU A 43 -22.06 7.59 6.35
CA GLU A 43 -23.19 7.99 7.20
C GLU A 43 -23.06 9.42 7.73
N ALA A 44 -21.91 9.77 8.31
CA ALA A 44 -21.74 11.03 9.03
C ALA A 44 -21.32 12.22 8.16
N ALA A 45 -20.67 11.98 7.02
CA ALA A 45 -20.09 13.01 6.15
C ALA A 45 -20.16 12.61 4.67
N GLY A 46 -21.29 12.04 4.23
CA GLY A 46 -21.47 11.54 2.87
C GLY A 46 -21.33 12.59 1.76
N GLN A 47 -21.44 13.88 2.09
CA GLN A 47 -21.16 14.98 1.16
C GLN A 47 -19.66 15.25 0.94
N ALA A 48 -18.80 14.78 1.83
CA ALA A 48 -17.35 14.96 1.73
C ALA A 48 -16.75 13.94 0.76
N LEU A 49 -15.78 14.37 -0.05
CA LEU A 49 -14.99 13.45 -0.85
C LEU A 49 -14.09 12.61 0.07
N ASN A 50 -14.32 11.30 0.11
CA ASN A 50 -13.47 10.37 0.82
C ASN A 50 -12.23 10.00 -0.02
N ILE A 51 -11.05 10.35 0.50
CA ILE A 51 -9.74 10.11 -0.10
C ILE A 51 -9.07 8.98 0.67
N LEU A 52 -8.68 7.91 -0.03
CA LEU A 52 -7.96 6.82 0.60
C LEU A 52 -6.50 7.20 0.86
N ASP A 53 -6.04 6.96 2.08
CA ASP A 53 -4.69 7.28 2.51
C ASP A 53 -3.63 6.45 1.73
N ARG A 54 -2.64 7.17 1.19
CA ARG A 54 -1.54 6.58 0.39
C ARG A 54 -0.73 5.54 1.17
N PHE A 55 -0.47 5.77 2.45
CA PHE A 55 0.38 4.89 3.23
C PHE A 55 -0.24 3.49 3.33
N HIS A 56 -1.54 3.41 3.61
CA HIS A 56 -2.24 2.12 3.67
C HIS A 56 -2.24 1.40 2.33
N ILE A 57 -2.50 2.10 1.23
CA ILE A 57 -2.42 1.52 -0.12
C ILE A 57 -1.03 0.91 -0.38
N MET A 58 0.04 1.66 -0.08
CA MET A 58 1.41 1.17 -0.26
C MET A 58 1.74 -0.01 0.67
N VAL A 59 1.20 -0.06 1.89
CA VAL A 59 1.34 -1.20 2.80
C VAL A 59 0.71 -2.46 2.19
N HIS A 60 -0.50 -2.38 1.66
CA HIS A 60 -1.16 -3.52 0.99
C HIS A 60 -0.37 -4.00 -0.21
N MET A 61 0.17 -3.06 -0.99
CA MET A 61 0.96 -3.37 -2.17
C MET A 61 2.28 -4.07 -1.83
N ASN A 62 2.98 -3.58 -0.81
CA ASN A 62 4.20 -4.22 -0.31
C ASN A 62 3.94 -5.64 0.21
N LYS A 63 2.80 -5.86 0.90
CA LYS A 63 2.37 -7.21 1.31
C LYS A 63 2.13 -8.13 0.11
N ALA A 64 1.49 -7.63 -0.95
CA ALA A 64 1.24 -8.40 -2.17
C ALA A 64 2.55 -8.79 -2.88
N ILE A 65 3.50 -7.86 -3.02
CA ILE A 65 4.81 -8.14 -3.63
C ILE A 65 5.59 -9.17 -2.82
N ASP A 66 5.60 -9.04 -1.49
CA ASP A 66 6.30 -10.01 -0.65
C ASP A 66 5.65 -11.40 -0.71
N LYS A 67 4.32 -11.48 -0.85
CA LYS A 67 3.62 -12.75 -1.09
C LYS A 67 4.07 -13.38 -2.41
N VAL A 68 4.11 -12.62 -3.50
CA VAL A 68 4.59 -13.10 -4.82
C VAL A 68 6.04 -13.59 -4.71
N ARG A 69 6.91 -12.79 -4.09
CA ARG A 69 8.32 -13.14 -3.84
C ARG A 69 8.46 -14.43 -3.04
N ALA A 70 7.74 -14.56 -1.93
CA ALA A 70 7.81 -15.73 -1.08
C ALA A 70 7.32 -16.99 -1.81
N THR A 71 6.26 -16.90 -2.61
CA THR A 71 5.79 -17.99 -3.46
C THR A 71 6.83 -18.38 -4.50
N GLU A 72 7.38 -17.41 -5.24
CA GLU A 72 8.36 -17.69 -6.29
C GLU A 72 9.67 -18.26 -5.74
N VAL A 73 10.12 -17.82 -4.55
CA VAL A 73 11.25 -18.44 -3.84
C VAL A 73 11.00 -19.93 -3.57
N ARG A 74 9.79 -20.31 -3.13
CA ARG A 74 9.45 -21.72 -2.87
C ARG A 74 9.41 -22.52 -4.17
N GLU A 75 8.85 -21.96 -5.25
CA GLU A 75 8.81 -22.58 -6.58
C GLU A 75 10.23 -22.83 -7.12
N LEU A 76 11.12 -21.84 -7.04
CA LEU A 76 12.52 -21.97 -7.49
C LEU A 76 13.27 -23.06 -6.71
N LYS A 77 13.10 -23.09 -5.38
CA LYS A 77 13.69 -24.12 -4.52
C LYS A 77 13.19 -25.52 -4.86
N ALA A 78 11.89 -25.69 -5.07
CA ALA A 78 11.31 -26.98 -5.44
C ALA A 78 11.84 -27.50 -6.79
N LYS A 79 12.21 -26.59 -7.71
CA LYS A 79 12.81 -26.92 -9.01
C LYS A 79 14.34 -27.10 -8.97
N GLY A 80 14.98 -27.00 -7.80
CA GLY A 80 16.44 -27.04 -7.69
C GLY A 80 17.16 -25.87 -8.38
N GLN A 81 16.45 -24.77 -8.64
CA GLN A 81 17.01 -23.61 -9.34
C GLN A 81 17.77 -22.70 -8.37
N GLN A 82 18.66 -21.87 -8.93
CA GLN A 82 19.43 -20.90 -8.18
C GLN A 82 18.51 -19.99 -7.35
N PRO A 83 18.80 -19.75 -6.06
CA PRO A 83 17.91 -19.06 -5.14
C PRO A 83 18.00 -17.53 -5.28
N VAL A 84 17.85 -17.02 -6.50
CA VAL A 84 18.10 -15.62 -6.91
C VAL A 84 17.28 -14.59 -6.11
N LEU A 85 16.12 -14.96 -5.58
CA LEU A 85 15.28 -14.07 -4.77
C LEU A 85 15.62 -14.07 -3.26
N THR A 86 16.64 -14.81 -2.82
CA THR A 86 17.06 -14.80 -1.41
C THR A 86 17.62 -13.43 -1.04
N ASN A 87 17.30 -12.93 0.16
CA ASN A 87 17.73 -11.62 0.66
C ASN A 87 17.34 -10.42 -0.23
N SER A 88 16.41 -10.59 -1.18
CA SER A 88 15.96 -9.54 -2.11
C SER A 88 14.81 -8.66 -1.58
N ARG A 89 14.17 -9.04 -0.47
CA ARG A 89 12.93 -8.40 0.02
C ARG A 89 13.04 -6.88 0.04
N TRP A 90 14.06 -6.34 0.71
CA TRP A 90 14.20 -4.89 0.87
C TRP A 90 14.59 -4.16 -0.41
N CYS A 91 15.21 -4.84 -1.36
CA CYS A 91 15.49 -4.29 -2.69
C CYS A 91 14.17 -3.98 -3.44
N LEU A 92 13.14 -4.80 -3.22
CA LEU A 92 11.86 -4.71 -3.91
C LEU A 92 10.85 -3.79 -3.19
N LEU A 93 10.91 -3.72 -1.86
CA LEU A 93 9.89 -3.01 -1.07
C LEU A 93 10.22 -1.52 -0.85
N LYS A 94 11.49 -1.16 -0.74
CA LYS A 94 11.91 0.24 -0.54
C LYS A 94 11.66 1.08 -1.79
N ARG A 95 11.64 2.40 -1.60
CA ARG A 95 11.78 3.36 -2.71
C ARG A 95 13.23 3.41 -3.16
N ALA A 96 13.46 3.72 -4.43
CA ALA A 96 14.79 3.82 -5.02
C ALA A 96 15.72 4.75 -4.21
N GLU A 97 15.23 5.91 -3.80
CA GLU A 97 15.93 6.91 -2.97
C GLU A 97 16.38 6.39 -1.59
N ASN A 98 15.78 5.29 -1.09
CA ASN A 98 16.04 4.72 0.23
C ASN A 98 16.85 3.41 0.18
N LEU A 99 17.27 2.99 -1.01
CA LEU A 99 18.11 1.81 -1.20
C LEU A 99 19.53 2.13 -0.76
N THR A 100 20.20 1.15 -0.13
CA THR A 100 21.66 1.21 -0.01
C THR A 100 22.29 0.87 -1.37
N GLU A 101 23.56 1.24 -1.59
CA GLU A 101 24.28 0.91 -2.82
C GLU A 101 24.21 -0.57 -3.16
N LYS A 102 24.44 -1.44 -2.16
CA LYS A 102 24.34 -2.90 -2.33
C LYS A 102 22.93 -3.34 -2.74
N GLN A 103 21.89 -2.71 -2.19
CA GLN A 103 20.50 -3.01 -2.54
C GLN A 103 20.16 -2.52 -3.96
N ALA A 104 20.71 -1.38 -4.39
CA ALA A 104 20.52 -0.84 -5.73
C ALA A 104 21.17 -1.73 -6.80
N VAL A 105 22.43 -2.15 -6.60
CA VAL A 105 23.11 -3.11 -7.49
C VAL A 105 22.31 -4.41 -7.57
N ARG A 106 21.89 -4.95 -6.42
CA ARG A 106 21.09 -6.18 -6.39
C ARG A 106 19.75 -6.03 -7.11
N LEU A 107 19.10 -4.87 -6.99
CA LEU A 107 17.86 -4.60 -7.69
C LEU A 107 18.06 -4.58 -9.21
N GLN A 108 19.13 -3.97 -9.71
CA GLN A 108 19.46 -3.96 -11.14
C GLN A 108 19.64 -5.38 -11.69
N GLU A 109 20.39 -6.23 -10.97
CA GLU A 109 20.56 -7.64 -11.34
C GLU A 109 19.22 -8.37 -11.40
N LEU A 110 18.32 -8.14 -10.43
CA LEU A 110 17.02 -8.80 -10.38
C LEU A 110 16.12 -8.36 -11.53
N VAL A 111 16.08 -7.06 -11.85
CA VAL A 111 15.21 -6.52 -12.92
C VAL A 111 15.61 -7.04 -14.30
N ALA A 112 16.87 -7.45 -14.48
CA ALA A 112 17.33 -8.12 -15.71
C ALA A 112 16.79 -9.55 -15.89
N ILE A 113 16.12 -10.11 -14.88
CA ILE A 113 15.60 -11.49 -14.88
C ILE A 113 14.08 -11.46 -15.01
N ASN A 114 13.53 -12.33 -15.88
CA ASN A 114 12.08 -12.44 -16.11
C ASN A 114 11.36 -13.21 -14.99
N LEU A 115 11.27 -12.62 -13.79
CA LEU A 115 10.59 -13.19 -12.62
C LEU A 115 9.20 -12.58 -12.40
N LYS A 116 8.26 -13.37 -11.85
CA LYS A 116 6.95 -12.88 -11.39
C LYS A 116 7.11 -11.74 -10.37
N THR A 117 8.09 -11.87 -9.49
CA THR A 117 8.43 -10.87 -8.47
C THR A 117 8.87 -9.55 -9.08
N VAL A 118 9.68 -9.60 -10.15
CA VAL A 118 10.15 -8.40 -10.85
C VAL A 118 8.97 -7.68 -11.51
N ARG A 119 8.07 -8.42 -12.16
CA ARG A 119 6.84 -7.84 -12.71
C ARG A 119 5.98 -7.18 -11.64
N ALA A 120 5.80 -7.81 -10.48
CA ALA A 120 5.08 -7.22 -9.36
C ALA A 120 5.75 -5.94 -8.83
N TYR A 121 7.07 -5.91 -8.78
CA TYR A 121 7.84 -4.71 -8.42
C TYR A 121 7.66 -3.58 -9.45
N LEU A 122 7.75 -3.87 -10.75
CA LEU A 122 7.58 -2.86 -11.80
C LEU A 122 6.17 -2.27 -11.80
N LEU A 123 5.14 -3.10 -11.61
CA LEU A 123 3.76 -2.63 -11.42
C LEU A 123 3.66 -1.68 -10.22
N LYS A 124 4.46 -1.91 -9.17
CA LYS A 124 4.54 -0.99 -8.03
C LYS A 124 5.13 0.36 -8.37
N GLU A 125 6.23 0.37 -9.10
CA GLU A 125 6.86 1.62 -9.52
C GLU A 125 5.97 2.42 -10.47
N VAL A 126 5.29 1.77 -11.41
CA VAL A 126 4.30 2.42 -12.30
C VAL A 126 3.15 3.01 -11.48
N PHE A 127 2.56 2.25 -10.56
CA PHE A 127 1.46 2.73 -9.73
C PHE A 127 1.85 3.94 -8.86
N GLN A 128 3.10 4.04 -8.40
CA GLN A 128 3.53 5.21 -7.63
C GLN A 128 3.46 6.52 -8.43
N GLN A 129 3.48 6.47 -9.76
CA GLN A 129 3.29 7.63 -10.62
C GLN A 129 1.88 8.20 -10.54
N PHE A 130 0.90 7.43 -10.05
CA PHE A 130 -0.47 7.89 -9.85
C PHE A 130 -0.54 9.17 -9.00
N TRP A 131 0.31 9.32 -7.99
CA TRP A 131 0.36 10.53 -7.15
C TRP A 131 1.10 11.71 -7.79
N GLN A 132 1.80 11.49 -8.91
CA GLN A 132 2.41 12.55 -9.71
C GLN A 132 1.53 12.95 -10.89
N TYR A 133 0.46 12.18 -11.15
CA TYR A 133 -0.47 12.45 -12.23
C TYR A 133 -1.19 13.78 -11.99
N LYS A 134 -1.24 14.60 -13.05
CA LYS A 134 -2.05 15.81 -13.11
C LYS A 134 -3.11 15.60 -14.18
N SER A 135 -4.38 15.65 -13.79
CA SER A 135 -5.47 15.63 -14.76
C SER A 135 -5.35 16.87 -15.65
N PRO A 136 -5.51 16.74 -16.98
CA PRO A 136 -5.78 17.88 -17.84
C PRO A 136 -7.01 18.64 -17.34
N ALA A 137 -7.00 19.96 -17.52
CA ALA A 137 -8.11 20.86 -17.19
C ALA A 137 -9.27 20.70 -18.18
#